data_AF-A0A1Y0HKD0-F1
#
_entry.id   AF-A0A1Y0HKD0-F1
#
_cell.length_a   1.000
_cell.length_b   1.000
_cell.length_c   1.000
_cell.angle_alpha   90.00
_cell.angle_beta   90.00
_cell.angle_gamma   90.00
#
_symmetry.space_group_name_H-M   'P 1'
#
loop_
_entity.id
_entity.type
_entity.pdbx_description
1 polymer ?
#
loop_
_entity_poly.entity_id
_entity_poly.type
_entity_poly.pdbx_seq_one_letter_code
_entity_poly.pdbx_strand_id
1 'polypeptide(L)'
;MKIYTYRFVSHEDFALFIALKELNLASNIFVMCYSGIDDQAINQEILNSIKTLLPQASIMGSTTDGEIFETEVMVHSFVLSLTTFESTTLQIELFSAEQDSFIAGQMIAHEGVKLGAKVAIIVADGIVTNGDFLMDGVNSIAPALVVAGGLAGDNGRYEESFVFCDTKIQSKSIVVGYLIGDRLEVYHTKSFNWAPMGPKFKVTRAEKNCIYTVDNISVIELYRKYLGSALAQKLPLGGIEFPFVFYKEGHLIGRAPLRLNGDGSVVFAGNISEGEIIQFGFGDIDAILSDAREIISDLAEFGPEKVMIFSCMTRKNFLGEDAHNDFEGLASIAPTTGFFTYGEFFHDSDHQCNFLLNETMTVLGLKEATETSKITKKQLKNISQKNLSRHHRYSETFDALLHIGKQTALELGVLNSTLNAKVDEAVKRYQASEELIIIQARSAIIGEMLSMIAHQWRQPLSIIGMVINKIRLSALTAVEKDEELLTDISVVDRNVSYLSNTIEDFKNFFKPEVKKRVAHRFKDL
;
A
#
# COMPACT_ATOMS: atom_id res chain seq x y z
N MET A 1 -33.78 13.54 -2.66
CA MET A 1 -33.52 12.36 -3.51
C MET A 1 -34.54 11.24 -3.25
N LYS A 2 -34.94 10.43 -4.25
CA LYS A 2 -35.70 9.18 -4.02
C LYS A 2 -34.91 7.96 -4.51
N ILE A 3 -34.85 6.93 -3.68
CA ILE A 3 -34.07 5.72 -3.95
C ILE A 3 -34.98 4.50 -3.84
N TYR A 4 -34.84 3.59 -4.80
CA TYR A 4 -35.54 2.31 -4.79
C TYR A 4 -34.60 1.18 -5.19
N THR A 5 -34.81 0.04 -4.56
CA THR A 5 -34.14 -1.22 -4.87
C THR A 5 -35.14 -2.14 -5.56
N TYR A 6 -34.69 -2.92 -6.54
CA TYR A 6 -35.55 -3.92 -7.18
C TYR A 6 -34.73 -5.11 -7.64
N ARG A 7 -35.17 -6.32 -7.29
CA ARG A 7 -34.66 -7.54 -7.91
C ARG A 7 -35.51 -7.86 -9.13
N PHE A 8 -34.88 -7.92 -10.31
CA PHE A 8 -35.59 -8.20 -11.55
C PHE A 8 -36.14 -9.63 -11.56
N VAL A 9 -37.46 -9.75 -11.75
CA VAL A 9 -38.17 -11.04 -11.83
C VAL A 9 -38.74 -11.23 -13.23
N SER A 10 -39.51 -10.26 -13.71
CA SER A 10 -40.14 -10.28 -15.03
C SER A 10 -40.37 -8.86 -15.54
N HIS A 11 -40.67 -8.72 -16.84
CA HIS A 11 -41.05 -7.44 -17.44
C HIS A 11 -42.33 -6.89 -16.81
N GLU A 12 -43.34 -7.73 -16.60
CA GLU A 12 -44.63 -7.37 -16.06
C GLU A 12 -44.55 -6.91 -14.59
N ASP A 13 -43.79 -7.64 -13.76
CA ASP A 13 -43.60 -7.28 -12.36
C ASP A 13 -42.84 -5.96 -12.23
N PHE A 14 -41.86 -5.73 -13.11
CA PHE A 14 -41.11 -4.48 -13.11
C PHE A 14 -41.96 -3.30 -13.61
N ALA A 15 -42.81 -3.51 -14.62
CA ALA A 15 -43.77 -2.50 -15.06
C ALA A 15 -44.75 -2.12 -13.94
N LEU A 16 -45.25 -3.10 -13.18
CA LEU A 16 -46.10 -2.85 -12.02
C LEU A 16 -45.36 -2.03 -10.95
N PHE A 17 -44.10 -2.38 -10.66
CA PHE A 17 -43.27 -1.65 -9.73
C PHE A 17 -43.06 -0.18 -10.14
N ILE A 18 -42.75 0.07 -11.42
CA ILE A 18 -42.60 1.42 -11.98
C ILE A 18 -43.87 2.24 -11.78
N ALA A 19 -45.03 1.66 -12.07
CA ALA A 19 -46.32 2.33 -11.90
C ALA A 19 -46.61 2.64 -10.42
N LEU A 20 -46.35 1.69 -9.52
CA LEU A 20 -46.57 1.85 -8.07
C LEU A 20 -45.66 2.93 -7.45
N LYS A 21 -44.46 3.13 -8.00
CA LYS A 21 -43.50 4.14 -7.53
C LYS A 21 -43.55 5.44 -8.32
N GLU A 22 -44.44 5.54 -9.32
CA GLU A 22 -44.59 6.69 -10.21
C GLU A 22 -43.28 7.09 -10.91
N LEU A 23 -42.40 6.10 -11.16
CA LEU A 23 -41.08 6.34 -11.75
C LEU A 23 -41.19 6.87 -13.18
N ASN A 24 -42.24 6.51 -13.90
CA ASN A 24 -42.56 7.03 -15.23
C ASN A 24 -42.76 8.56 -15.26
N LEU A 25 -43.07 9.20 -14.12
CA LEU A 25 -43.22 10.65 -14.01
C LEU A 25 -41.91 11.37 -13.67
N ALA A 26 -40.87 10.65 -13.25
CA ALA A 26 -39.58 11.23 -12.94
C ALA A 26 -38.81 11.55 -14.23
N SER A 27 -38.26 12.76 -14.31
CA SER A 27 -37.52 13.24 -15.48
C SER A 27 -36.11 12.66 -15.59
N ASN A 28 -35.43 12.49 -14.45
CA ASN A 28 -34.04 12.00 -14.38
C ASN A 28 -33.98 10.78 -13.46
N ILE A 29 -33.81 9.60 -14.05
CA ILE A 29 -33.69 8.33 -13.31
C ILE A 29 -32.34 7.74 -13.63
N PHE A 30 -31.57 7.48 -12.59
CA PHE A 30 -30.36 6.71 -12.68
C PHE A 30 -30.62 5.28 -12.25
N VAL A 31 -30.20 4.32 -13.07
CA VAL A 31 -30.33 2.89 -12.77
C VAL A 31 -28.93 2.28 -12.78
N MET A 32 -28.48 1.86 -11.60
CA MET A 32 -27.32 0.97 -11.49
C MET A 32 -27.81 -0.47 -11.55
N CYS A 33 -27.23 -1.26 -12.45
CA CYS A 33 -27.55 -2.66 -12.68
C CYS A 33 -26.41 -3.55 -12.17
N TYR A 34 -26.74 -4.52 -11.31
CA TYR A 34 -25.81 -5.51 -10.77
C TYR A 34 -26.28 -6.90 -11.20
N SER A 35 -25.48 -7.61 -11.99
CA SER A 35 -25.85 -8.93 -12.49
C SER A 35 -24.87 -10.02 -12.05
N GLY A 36 -25.39 -11.05 -11.39
CA GLY A 36 -24.71 -12.32 -11.18
C GLY A 36 -25.16 -13.39 -12.17
N ILE A 37 -25.94 -13.00 -13.19
CA ILE A 37 -26.42 -13.90 -14.24
C ILE A 37 -25.33 -14.08 -15.29
N ASP A 38 -24.88 -15.32 -15.45
CA ASP A 38 -23.81 -15.74 -16.37
C ASP A 38 -24.27 -15.89 -17.83
N ASP A 39 -25.37 -15.25 -18.21
CA ASP A 39 -25.96 -15.31 -19.55
C ASP A 39 -26.20 -13.90 -20.09
N GLN A 40 -25.43 -13.53 -21.11
CA GLN A 40 -25.51 -12.20 -21.70
C GLN A 40 -26.79 -11.97 -22.50
N ALA A 41 -27.45 -13.01 -23.02
CA ALA A 41 -28.74 -12.87 -23.68
C ALA A 41 -29.81 -12.47 -22.66
N ILE A 42 -29.81 -13.11 -21.48
CA ILE A 42 -30.72 -12.75 -20.37
C ILE A 42 -30.43 -11.32 -19.89
N ASN A 43 -29.16 -10.97 -19.67
CA ASN A 43 -28.78 -9.59 -19.30
C ASN A 43 -29.26 -8.58 -20.35
N GLN A 44 -29.11 -8.89 -21.63
CA GLN A 44 -29.54 -8.03 -22.72
C GLN A 44 -31.06 -7.84 -22.76
N GLU A 45 -31.84 -8.90 -22.55
CA GLU A 45 -33.30 -8.85 -22.45
C GLU A 45 -33.76 -7.98 -21.28
N ILE A 46 -33.12 -8.12 -20.11
CA ILE A 46 -33.42 -7.33 -18.92
C ILE A 46 -33.11 -5.84 -19.16
N LEU A 47 -31.93 -5.51 -19.71
CA LEU A 47 -31.57 -4.12 -20.03
C LEU A 47 -32.53 -3.50 -21.04
N ASN A 48 -32.94 -4.25 -22.07
CA ASN A 48 -33.93 -3.82 -23.05
C ASN A 48 -35.31 -3.58 -22.41
N SER A 49 -35.72 -4.45 -21.49
CA SER A 49 -36.95 -4.29 -20.72
C SER A 49 -36.93 -3.00 -19.89
N ILE A 50 -35.82 -2.73 -19.17
CA ILE A 50 -35.65 -1.52 -18.37
C ILE A 50 -35.73 -0.28 -19.27
N LYS A 51 -35.01 -0.26 -20.38
CA LYS A 51 -35.00 0.90 -21.29
C LYS A 51 -36.35 1.11 -21.98
N THR A 52 -37.09 0.04 -22.24
CA THR A 52 -38.45 0.13 -22.81
C THR A 52 -39.43 0.76 -21.82
N LEU A 53 -39.36 0.36 -20.55
CA LEU A 53 -40.28 0.83 -19.51
C LEU A 53 -39.89 2.20 -18.93
N LEU A 54 -38.60 2.54 -18.93
CA LEU A 54 -38.05 3.83 -18.51
C LEU A 54 -37.13 4.41 -19.59
N PRO A 55 -37.67 4.93 -20.72
CA PRO A 55 -36.85 5.46 -21.81
C PRO A 55 -35.91 6.61 -21.42
N GLN A 56 -36.31 7.38 -20.40
CA GLN A 56 -35.56 8.50 -19.84
C GLN A 56 -34.46 8.08 -18.86
N ALA A 57 -34.42 6.81 -18.44
CA ALA A 57 -33.42 6.35 -17.48
C ALA A 57 -32.03 6.27 -18.12
N SER A 58 -31.03 6.78 -17.40
CA SER A 58 -29.62 6.53 -17.68
C SER A 58 -29.19 5.26 -16.94
N ILE A 59 -28.67 4.29 -17.66
CA ILE A 59 -28.34 2.97 -17.10
C ILE A 59 -26.82 2.78 -17.14
N MET A 60 -26.24 2.36 -16.01
CA MET A 60 -24.91 1.76 -15.99
C MET A 60 -24.88 0.55 -15.07
N GLY A 61 -23.84 -0.25 -15.12
CA GLY A 61 -23.73 -1.42 -14.25
C GLY A 61 -22.64 -2.37 -14.67
N SER A 62 -22.68 -3.58 -14.14
CA SER A 62 -21.78 -4.65 -14.52
C SER A 62 -22.27 -6.03 -14.14
N THR A 63 -21.54 -7.04 -14.63
CA THR A 63 -21.48 -8.32 -13.94
C THR A 63 -20.75 -8.20 -12.61
N THR A 64 -21.07 -9.09 -11.67
CA THR A 64 -20.60 -9.01 -10.28
C THR A 64 -20.19 -10.38 -9.75
N ASP A 65 -19.67 -10.43 -8.53
CA ASP A 65 -19.55 -11.67 -7.76
C ASP A 65 -20.54 -11.69 -6.58
N GLY A 66 -21.77 -11.25 -6.85
CA GLY A 66 -22.86 -11.18 -5.88
C GLY A 66 -23.38 -9.76 -5.72
N GLU A 67 -24.66 -9.65 -5.39
CA GLU A 67 -25.37 -8.39 -5.29
C GLU A 67 -25.77 -8.08 -3.85
N ILE A 68 -25.79 -6.80 -3.49
CA ILE A 68 -26.26 -6.35 -2.18
C ILE A 68 -27.64 -5.73 -2.38
N PHE A 69 -28.66 -6.44 -1.90
CA PHE A 69 -30.05 -6.02 -1.94
C PHE A 69 -30.50 -5.64 -0.53
N GLU A 70 -30.38 -4.35 -0.20
CA GLU A 70 -30.61 -3.82 1.15
C GLU A 70 -29.73 -4.51 2.19
N THR A 71 -30.29 -5.46 2.93
CA THR A 71 -29.57 -6.24 3.95
C THR A 71 -29.16 -7.63 3.45
N GLU A 72 -29.66 -8.07 2.30
CA GLU A 72 -29.44 -9.42 1.78
C GLU A 72 -28.28 -9.47 0.80
N VAL A 73 -27.48 -10.54 0.92
CA VAL A 73 -26.50 -10.93 -0.09
C VAL A 73 -27.19 -11.87 -1.06
N MET A 74 -27.22 -11.46 -2.32
CA MET A 74 -27.81 -12.21 -3.42
C MET A 74 -26.70 -12.79 -4.30
N VAL A 75 -27.03 -13.89 -4.97
CA VAL A 75 -26.18 -14.53 -5.98
C VAL A 75 -27.05 -14.94 -7.16
N HIS A 76 -26.46 -14.96 -8.34
CA HIS A 76 -27.13 -15.35 -9.58
C HIS A 76 -28.43 -14.57 -9.85
N SER A 77 -28.45 -13.29 -9.48
CA SER A 77 -29.62 -12.42 -9.60
C SER A 77 -29.31 -11.15 -10.38
N PHE A 78 -30.35 -10.41 -10.76
CA PHE A 78 -30.20 -9.10 -11.38
C PHE A 78 -30.85 -8.04 -10.48
N VAL A 79 -30.03 -7.22 -9.82
CA VAL A 79 -30.46 -6.20 -8.86
C VAL A 79 -30.31 -4.81 -9.46
N LEU A 80 -31.33 -3.98 -9.23
CA LEU A 80 -31.40 -2.59 -9.67
C LEU A 80 -31.35 -1.66 -8.45
N SER A 81 -30.53 -0.62 -8.55
CA SER A 81 -30.58 0.57 -7.69
C SER A 81 -31.08 1.74 -8.53
N LEU A 82 -32.34 2.13 -8.33
CA LEU A 82 -32.98 3.25 -9.02
C LEU A 82 -32.87 4.50 -8.15
N THR A 83 -32.41 5.60 -8.72
CA THR A 83 -32.23 6.86 -8.00
C THR A 83 -32.75 8.03 -8.82
N THR A 84 -33.58 8.86 -8.22
CA THR A 84 -33.99 10.14 -8.79
C THR A 84 -33.40 11.28 -7.99
N PHE A 85 -32.73 12.19 -8.69
CA PHE A 85 -32.09 13.36 -8.12
C PHE A 85 -32.95 14.60 -8.36
N GLU A 86 -32.98 15.52 -7.39
CA GLU A 86 -33.71 16.78 -7.48
C GLU A 86 -32.85 17.88 -8.11
N SER A 87 -31.54 17.88 -7.83
CA SER A 87 -30.60 18.93 -8.27
C SER A 87 -29.32 18.39 -8.89
N THR A 88 -28.96 17.14 -8.59
CA THR A 88 -27.77 16.48 -9.12
C THR A 88 -28.04 15.97 -10.53
N THR A 89 -27.14 16.28 -11.45
CA THR A 89 -27.13 15.74 -12.81
C THR A 89 -26.13 14.59 -12.90
N LEU A 90 -26.48 13.56 -13.68
CA LEU A 90 -25.59 12.44 -13.95
C LEU A 90 -25.20 12.46 -15.43
N GLN A 91 -23.92 12.22 -15.70
CA GLN A 91 -23.43 11.89 -17.04
C GLN A 91 -22.72 10.53 -17.01
N ILE A 92 -23.05 9.65 -17.95
CA ILE A 92 -22.43 8.33 -18.07
C ILE A 92 -21.53 8.32 -19.30
N GLU A 93 -20.29 7.87 -19.13
CA GLU A 93 -19.32 7.73 -20.22
C GLU A 93 -18.70 6.34 -20.22
N LEU A 94 -18.31 5.88 -21.41
CA LEU A 94 -17.61 4.63 -21.62
C LEU A 94 -16.17 4.90 -22.06
N PHE A 95 -15.24 4.18 -21.43
CA PHE A 95 -13.82 4.20 -21.75
C PHE A 95 -13.36 2.78 -22.09
N SER A 96 -12.33 2.67 -22.93
CA SER A 96 -11.71 1.37 -23.20
C SER A 96 -10.83 0.94 -22.03
N ALA A 97 -10.86 -0.35 -21.68
CA ALA A 97 -9.88 -0.96 -20.77
C ALA A 97 -8.73 -1.66 -21.52
N GLU A 98 -8.75 -1.68 -22.86
CA GLU A 98 -7.67 -2.26 -23.67
C GLU A 98 -6.46 -1.32 -23.80
N GLN A 99 -6.66 -0.03 -23.56
CA GLN A 99 -5.58 0.94 -23.42
C GLN A 99 -4.88 0.77 -22.06
N ASP A 100 -3.71 1.40 -21.94
CA ASP A 100 -3.00 1.46 -20.67
C ASP A 100 -3.91 2.05 -19.57
N SER A 101 -4.02 1.35 -18.44
CA SER A 101 -4.93 1.73 -17.35
C SER A 101 -4.59 3.10 -16.77
N PHE A 102 -3.32 3.50 -16.74
CA PHE A 102 -2.92 4.85 -16.31
C PHE A 102 -3.50 5.92 -17.25
N ILE A 103 -3.40 5.71 -18.56
CA ILE A 103 -3.98 6.61 -19.56
C ILE A 103 -5.51 6.66 -19.47
N ALA A 104 -6.17 5.50 -19.24
CA ALA A 104 -7.60 5.48 -18.97
C ALA A 104 -7.97 6.32 -17.74
N GLY A 105 -7.19 6.22 -16.66
CA GLY A 105 -7.39 7.02 -15.45
C GLY A 105 -7.27 8.52 -15.70
N GLN A 106 -6.29 8.93 -16.51
CA GLN A 106 -6.14 10.33 -16.92
C GLN A 106 -7.34 10.83 -17.72
N MET A 107 -7.83 10.04 -18.68
CA MET A 107 -9.00 10.40 -19.49
C MET A 107 -10.26 10.56 -18.64
N ILE A 108 -10.49 9.64 -17.71
CA ILE A 108 -11.61 9.69 -16.76
C ILE A 108 -11.52 10.96 -15.91
N ALA A 109 -10.35 11.24 -15.34
CA ALA A 109 -10.15 12.43 -14.52
C ALA A 109 -10.32 13.73 -15.32
N HIS A 110 -9.81 13.80 -16.55
CA HIS A 110 -9.99 14.95 -17.42
C HIS A 110 -11.47 15.23 -17.72
N GLU A 111 -12.25 14.19 -18.03
CA GLU A 111 -13.70 14.35 -18.26
C GLU A 111 -14.41 14.76 -16.96
N GLY A 112 -14.07 14.16 -15.81
CA GLY A 112 -14.61 14.56 -14.51
C GLY A 112 -14.36 16.04 -14.18
N VAL A 113 -13.15 16.54 -14.42
CA VAL A 113 -12.80 17.97 -14.24
C VAL A 113 -13.58 18.86 -15.20
N LYS A 114 -13.65 18.47 -16.48
CA LYS A 114 -14.40 19.21 -17.51
C LYS A 114 -15.88 19.36 -17.15
N LEU A 115 -16.47 18.32 -16.58
CA LEU A 115 -17.87 18.30 -16.17
C LEU A 115 -18.13 18.99 -14.83
N GLY A 116 -17.09 19.30 -14.05
CA GLY A 116 -17.24 19.75 -12.67
C GLY A 116 -17.85 18.67 -11.78
N ALA A 117 -17.52 17.39 -12.04
CA ALA A 117 -18.04 16.26 -11.30
C ALA A 117 -17.52 16.27 -9.86
N LYS A 118 -18.43 16.01 -8.92
CA LYS A 118 -18.09 15.86 -7.50
C LYS A 118 -17.71 14.41 -7.15
N VAL A 119 -18.33 13.45 -7.84
CA VAL A 119 -18.06 12.01 -7.70
C VAL A 119 -17.95 11.38 -9.08
N ALA A 120 -17.00 10.47 -9.25
CA ALA A 120 -16.95 9.53 -10.36
C ALA A 120 -17.16 8.11 -9.81
N ILE A 121 -18.32 7.52 -10.11
CA ILE A 121 -18.59 6.10 -9.82
C ILE A 121 -18.02 5.30 -10.99
N ILE A 122 -16.91 4.63 -10.77
CA ILE A 122 -16.18 3.86 -11.78
C ILE A 122 -16.49 2.38 -11.59
N VAL A 123 -16.99 1.75 -12.66
CA VAL A 123 -17.07 0.29 -12.74
C VAL A 123 -16.22 -0.15 -13.94
N ALA A 124 -15.10 -0.81 -13.64
CA ALA A 124 -14.13 -1.22 -14.64
C ALA A 124 -14.14 -2.74 -14.81
N ASP A 125 -13.78 -3.22 -16.01
CA ASP A 125 -13.52 -4.63 -16.24
C ASP A 125 -12.51 -5.18 -15.22
N GLY A 126 -12.85 -6.27 -14.53
CA GLY A 126 -12.03 -6.82 -13.44
C GLY A 126 -10.94 -7.79 -13.88
N ILE A 127 -10.81 -8.06 -15.18
CA ILE A 127 -9.86 -9.04 -15.72
C ILE A 127 -8.67 -8.34 -16.37
N VAL A 128 -8.91 -7.34 -17.23
CA VAL A 128 -7.84 -6.66 -17.98
C VAL A 128 -7.37 -5.35 -17.34
N THR A 129 -8.19 -4.72 -16.50
CA THR A 129 -7.85 -3.42 -15.90
C THR A 129 -6.87 -3.57 -14.74
N ASN A 130 -5.76 -2.83 -14.77
CA ASN A 130 -4.91 -2.67 -13.58
C ASN A 130 -5.44 -1.49 -12.75
N GLY A 131 -6.19 -1.79 -11.68
CA GLY A 131 -6.85 -0.76 -10.86
C GLY A 131 -5.90 0.20 -10.14
N ASP A 132 -4.69 -0.24 -9.76
CA ASP A 132 -3.68 0.65 -9.17
C ASP A 132 -3.25 1.71 -10.18
N PHE A 133 -2.89 1.31 -11.41
CA PHE A 133 -2.52 2.26 -12.46
C PHE A 133 -3.68 3.15 -12.88
N LEU A 134 -4.92 2.63 -12.90
CA LEU A 134 -6.11 3.45 -13.15
C LEU A 134 -6.22 4.58 -12.12
N MET A 135 -6.07 4.26 -10.83
CA MET A 135 -6.13 5.26 -9.75
C MET A 135 -4.94 6.21 -9.78
N ASP A 136 -3.72 5.73 -10.06
CA ASP A 136 -2.54 6.59 -10.25
C ASP A 136 -2.76 7.59 -11.41
N GLY A 137 -3.42 7.14 -12.48
CA GLY A 137 -3.82 7.99 -13.61
C GLY A 137 -4.81 9.08 -13.20
N VAL A 138 -5.86 8.71 -12.45
CA VAL A 138 -6.82 9.69 -11.90
C VAL A 138 -6.11 10.70 -11.00
N ASN A 139 -5.28 10.22 -10.07
CA ASN A 139 -4.54 11.05 -9.12
C ASN A 139 -3.59 12.03 -9.80
N SER A 140 -3.06 11.68 -10.98
CA SER A 140 -2.15 12.57 -11.72
C SER A 140 -2.83 13.82 -12.29
N ILE A 141 -4.17 13.81 -12.44
CA ILE A 141 -4.94 14.90 -13.05
C ILE A 141 -5.92 15.53 -12.05
N ALA A 142 -6.69 14.71 -11.34
CA ALA A 142 -7.75 15.14 -10.44
C ALA A 142 -7.68 14.37 -9.11
N PRO A 143 -6.63 14.57 -8.30
CA PRO A 143 -6.46 13.87 -7.02
C PRO A 143 -7.63 14.10 -6.05
N ALA A 144 -8.29 15.26 -6.17
CA ALA A 144 -9.45 15.66 -5.38
C ALA A 144 -10.80 15.09 -5.85
N LEU A 145 -10.86 14.47 -7.03
CA LEU A 145 -12.09 13.85 -7.51
C LEU A 145 -12.40 12.62 -6.65
N VAL A 146 -13.59 12.60 -6.03
CA VAL A 146 -14.03 11.45 -5.24
C VAL A 146 -14.32 10.29 -6.17
N VAL A 147 -13.47 9.27 -6.16
CA VAL A 147 -13.73 8.02 -6.87
C VAL A 147 -14.38 7.00 -5.93
N ALA A 148 -15.43 6.34 -6.41
CA ALA A 148 -16.05 5.19 -5.78
C ALA A 148 -16.34 4.11 -6.83
N GLY A 149 -16.70 2.91 -6.40
CA GLY A 149 -16.99 1.78 -7.28
C GLY A 149 -15.96 0.68 -7.16
N GLY A 150 -15.69 -0.02 -8.25
CA GLY A 150 -14.74 -1.12 -8.24
C GLY A 150 -14.62 -1.90 -9.54
N LEU A 151 -13.93 -3.03 -9.44
CA LEU A 151 -13.70 -3.97 -10.53
C LEU A 151 -14.86 -4.97 -10.63
N ALA A 152 -15.44 -5.08 -11.84
CA ALA A 152 -16.51 -6.01 -12.16
C ALA A 152 -16.09 -7.46 -11.94
N GLY A 153 -17.05 -8.32 -11.61
CA GLY A 153 -16.83 -9.73 -11.31
C GLY A 153 -17.53 -10.66 -12.30
N ASP A 154 -17.23 -11.95 -12.19
CA ASP A 154 -17.81 -13.03 -12.99
C ASP A 154 -18.04 -14.29 -12.14
N ASN A 155 -18.62 -14.09 -10.95
CA ASN A 155 -18.91 -15.15 -9.99
C ASN A 155 -17.68 -15.99 -9.57
N GLY A 156 -16.52 -15.36 -9.47
CA GLY A 156 -15.26 -15.98 -9.03
C GLY A 156 -14.52 -16.82 -10.08
N ARG A 157 -14.94 -16.79 -11.36
CA ARG A 157 -14.26 -17.55 -12.42
C ARG A 157 -12.95 -16.90 -12.92
N TYR A 158 -12.87 -15.58 -12.86
CA TYR A 158 -11.73 -14.78 -13.38
C TYR A 158 -11.43 -15.04 -14.86
N GLU A 159 -12.47 -15.18 -15.69
CA GLU A 159 -12.38 -15.43 -17.13
C GLU A 159 -12.77 -14.20 -17.96
N GLU A 160 -13.95 -13.62 -17.71
CA GLU A 160 -14.46 -12.46 -18.45
C GLU A 160 -15.51 -11.70 -17.62
N SER A 161 -15.40 -10.38 -17.58
CA SER A 161 -16.38 -9.50 -16.93
C SER A 161 -16.99 -8.51 -17.92
N PHE A 162 -18.18 -7.98 -17.63
CA PHE A 162 -18.85 -7.03 -18.50
C PHE A 162 -19.32 -5.80 -17.75
N VAL A 163 -19.25 -4.65 -18.41
CA VAL A 163 -19.88 -3.40 -17.96
C VAL A 163 -21.10 -3.10 -18.84
N PHE A 164 -22.08 -2.43 -18.25
CA PHE A 164 -23.33 -2.03 -18.90
C PHE A 164 -23.37 -0.51 -19.05
N CYS A 165 -23.80 -0.04 -20.21
CA CYS A 165 -24.11 1.36 -20.47
C CYS A 165 -25.34 1.44 -21.38
N ASP A 166 -26.43 2.01 -20.87
CA ASP A 166 -27.76 1.87 -21.47
C ASP A 166 -28.11 0.39 -21.72
N THR A 167 -28.25 0.01 -22.98
CA THR A 167 -28.53 -1.38 -23.40
C THR A 167 -27.29 -2.08 -23.94
N LYS A 168 -26.12 -1.44 -23.93
CA LYS A 168 -24.87 -2.03 -24.41
C LYS A 168 -24.20 -2.81 -23.28
N ILE A 169 -23.78 -4.02 -23.61
CA ILE A 169 -22.94 -4.88 -22.78
C ILE A 169 -21.57 -4.96 -23.44
N GLN A 170 -20.50 -4.63 -22.70
CA GLN A 170 -19.14 -4.62 -23.24
C GLN A 170 -18.17 -5.25 -22.24
N SER A 171 -17.32 -6.16 -22.73
CA SER A 171 -16.12 -6.58 -21.99
C SER A 171 -14.96 -5.62 -22.28
N LYS A 172 -13.91 -5.69 -21.45
CA LYS A 172 -12.69 -4.85 -21.58
C LYS A 172 -13.00 -3.36 -21.71
N SER A 173 -13.97 -2.90 -20.93
CA SER A 173 -14.45 -1.53 -20.93
C SER A 173 -14.63 -1.03 -19.50
N ILE A 174 -14.69 0.28 -19.35
CA ILE A 174 -14.92 0.96 -18.07
C ILE A 174 -16.13 1.87 -18.27
N VAL A 175 -17.14 1.74 -17.42
CA VAL A 175 -18.27 2.66 -17.38
C VAL A 175 -18.14 3.58 -16.18
N VAL A 176 -18.31 4.89 -16.41
CA VAL A 176 -18.17 5.91 -15.37
C VAL A 176 -19.44 6.74 -15.30
N GLY A 177 -20.03 6.82 -14.11
CA GLY A 177 -21.11 7.75 -13.79
C GLY A 177 -20.57 8.96 -13.05
N TYR A 178 -20.58 10.13 -13.67
CA TYR A 178 -20.21 11.41 -13.07
C TYR A 178 -21.42 12.06 -12.41
N LEU A 179 -21.35 12.28 -11.10
CA LEU A 179 -22.36 13.04 -10.34
C LEU A 179 -21.94 14.50 -10.24
N ILE A 180 -22.79 15.39 -10.76
CA ILE A 180 -22.52 16.82 -10.91
C ILE A 180 -23.61 17.60 -10.17
N GLY A 181 -23.22 18.43 -9.22
CA GLY A 181 -24.16 19.29 -8.51
C GLY A 181 -23.58 19.91 -7.25
N ASP A 182 -23.74 21.23 -7.10
CA ASP A 182 -23.21 21.98 -5.96
C ASP A 182 -23.85 21.58 -4.62
N ARG A 183 -25.10 21.11 -4.68
CA ARG A 183 -25.87 20.66 -3.51
C ARG A 183 -25.61 19.21 -3.12
N LEU A 184 -24.88 18.45 -3.92
CA LEU A 184 -24.56 17.07 -3.59
C LEU A 184 -23.53 17.06 -2.47
N GLU A 185 -23.84 16.46 -1.33
CA GLU A 185 -22.87 16.17 -0.28
C GLU A 185 -22.49 14.70 -0.32
N VAL A 186 -21.23 14.41 0.00
CA VAL A 186 -20.63 13.08 -0.14
C VAL A 186 -19.88 12.74 1.13
N TYR A 187 -20.08 11.52 1.60
CA TYR A 187 -19.29 10.90 2.65
C TYR A 187 -18.75 9.58 2.10
N HIS A 188 -17.45 9.33 2.23
CA HIS A 188 -16.83 8.09 1.74
C HIS A 188 -15.93 7.53 2.82
N THR A 189 -16.12 6.25 3.16
CA THR A 189 -15.33 5.56 4.17
C THR A 189 -15.05 4.11 3.76
N LYS A 190 -14.18 3.43 4.51
CA LYS A 190 -13.77 2.05 4.26
C LYS A 190 -13.66 1.24 5.54
N SER A 191 -13.70 -0.08 5.41
CA SER A 191 -13.44 -1.07 6.47
C SER A 191 -12.51 -2.15 5.92
N PHE A 192 -11.27 -2.22 6.41
CA PHE A 192 -10.27 -3.23 5.99
C PHE A 192 -10.16 -4.34 7.05
N ASN A 193 -9.58 -4.07 8.22
CA ASN A 193 -9.51 -4.98 9.38
C ASN A 193 -8.71 -6.29 9.22
N TRP A 194 -7.78 -6.36 8.27
CA TRP A 194 -6.72 -7.37 8.29
C TRP A 194 -5.54 -6.86 9.12
N ALA A 195 -5.18 -7.61 10.16
CA ALA A 195 -4.04 -7.29 11.02
C ALA A 195 -2.74 -7.83 10.41
N PRO A 196 -1.64 -7.06 10.40
CA PRO A 196 -0.32 -7.56 10.02
C PRO A 196 0.16 -8.65 10.99
N MET A 197 0.66 -9.75 10.45
CA MET A 197 1.10 -10.93 11.17
C MET A 197 2.52 -11.34 10.73
N GLY A 198 3.32 -11.74 11.72
CA GLY A 198 4.64 -12.31 11.49
C GLY A 198 5.73 -11.27 11.14
N PRO A 199 6.90 -11.71 10.66
CA PRO A 199 8.00 -10.81 10.35
C PRO A 199 7.71 -9.97 9.10
N LYS A 200 8.42 -8.85 8.98
CA LYS A 200 8.43 -8.01 7.79
C LYS A 200 9.37 -8.60 6.75
N PHE A 201 8.93 -8.61 5.50
CA PHE A 201 9.70 -9.10 4.37
C PHE A 201 9.84 -8.02 3.31
N LYS A 202 10.94 -8.03 2.56
CA LYS A 202 11.15 -7.11 1.45
C LYS A 202 10.86 -7.81 0.13
N VAL A 203 10.01 -7.20 -0.69
CA VAL A 203 9.82 -7.67 -2.07
C VAL A 203 11.12 -7.44 -2.86
N THR A 204 11.74 -8.52 -3.33
CA THR A 204 13.03 -8.45 -4.03
C THR A 204 12.92 -8.52 -5.53
N ARG A 205 11.82 -9.09 -6.06
CA ARG A 205 11.52 -9.05 -7.49
C ARG A 205 10.01 -9.09 -7.76
N ALA A 206 9.52 -8.10 -8.50
CA ALA A 206 8.12 -7.97 -8.86
C ALA A 206 7.94 -7.22 -10.19
N GLU A 207 6.93 -7.59 -10.96
CA GLU A 207 6.50 -6.88 -12.15
C GLU A 207 5.00 -6.59 -12.03
N LYS A 208 4.64 -5.32 -11.87
CA LYS A 208 3.26 -4.86 -11.60
C LYS A 208 2.68 -5.58 -10.37
N ASN A 209 1.70 -6.46 -10.57
CA ASN A 209 1.05 -7.26 -9.54
C ASN A 209 1.57 -8.71 -9.46
N CYS A 210 2.63 -9.05 -10.21
CA CYS A 210 3.25 -10.37 -10.19
C CYS A 210 4.51 -10.36 -9.33
N ILE A 211 4.52 -11.13 -8.24
CA ILE A 211 5.69 -11.26 -7.35
C ILE A 211 6.41 -12.56 -7.65
N TYR A 212 7.73 -12.45 -7.85
CA TYR A 212 8.61 -13.59 -8.08
C TYR A 212 9.33 -13.98 -6.79
N THR A 213 9.95 -13.00 -6.14
CA THR A 213 10.77 -13.25 -4.95
C THR A 213 10.58 -12.21 -3.85
N VAL A 214 10.69 -12.68 -2.62
CA VAL A 214 10.62 -11.91 -1.38
C VAL A 214 11.80 -12.35 -0.52
N ASP A 215 12.59 -11.42 0.00
CA ASP A 215 13.87 -11.70 0.70
C ASP A 215 14.77 -12.69 -0.06
N ASN A 216 14.81 -12.57 -1.40
CA ASN A 216 15.57 -13.42 -2.32
C ASN A 216 15.16 -14.90 -2.34
N ILE A 217 14.04 -15.28 -1.73
CA ILE A 217 13.42 -16.60 -1.90
C ILE A 217 12.18 -16.49 -2.78
N SER A 218 11.77 -17.58 -3.44
CA SER A 218 10.53 -17.53 -4.23
C SER A 218 9.32 -17.29 -3.33
N VAL A 219 8.32 -16.60 -3.85
CA VAL A 219 7.09 -16.31 -3.08
C VAL A 219 6.40 -17.60 -2.61
N ILE A 220 6.44 -18.69 -3.38
CA ILE A 220 5.89 -19.98 -2.96
C ILE A 220 6.68 -20.59 -1.80
N GLU A 221 8.02 -20.52 -1.83
CA GLU A 221 8.82 -20.98 -0.71
C GLU A 221 8.53 -20.16 0.55
N LEU A 222 8.23 -18.86 0.42
CA LEU A 222 7.79 -18.04 1.54
C LEU A 222 6.47 -18.57 2.13
N TYR A 223 5.43 -18.76 1.30
CA TYR A 223 4.16 -19.35 1.74
C TYR A 223 4.38 -20.73 2.38
N ARG A 224 5.19 -21.60 1.78
CA ARG A 224 5.50 -22.94 2.32
C ARG A 224 6.19 -22.87 3.68
N LYS A 225 7.14 -21.96 3.85
CA LYS A 225 7.93 -21.80 5.07
C LYS A 225 7.08 -21.28 6.24
N TYR A 226 6.18 -20.32 5.99
CA TYR A 226 5.44 -19.64 7.05
C TYR A 226 4.02 -20.16 7.29
N LEU A 227 3.35 -20.64 6.24
CA LEU A 227 1.97 -21.14 6.31
C LEU A 227 1.87 -22.66 6.08
N GLY A 228 2.99 -23.31 5.80
CA GLY A 228 3.10 -24.76 5.65
C GLY A 228 2.80 -25.26 4.23
N SER A 229 3.31 -26.45 3.92
CA SER A 229 3.20 -27.06 2.59
C SER A 229 1.76 -27.33 2.14
N ALA A 230 0.87 -27.68 3.05
CA ALA A 230 -0.53 -27.99 2.73
C ALA A 230 -1.28 -26.75 2.22
N LEU A 231 -1.03 -25.57 2.78
CA LEU A 231 -1.62 -24.32 2.33
C LEU A 231 -0.96 -23.83 1.04
N ALA A 232 0.37 -23.88 0.96
CA ALA A 232 1.11 -23.48 -0.23
C ALA A 232 0.71 -24.27 -1.49
N GLN A 233 0.34 -25.55 -1.35
CA GLN A 233 -0.17 -26.38 -2.45
C GLN A 233 -1.57 -25.97 -2.92
N LYS A 234 -2.33 -25.24 -2.10
CA LYS A 234 -3.68 -24.74 -2.43
C LYS A 234 -3.67 -23.32 -2.99
N LEU A 235 -2.50 -22.72 -3.23
CA LEU A 235 -2.42 -21.42 -3.88
C LEU A 235 -3.06 -21.48 -5.29
N PRO A 236 -3.79 -20.43 -5.71
CA PRO A 236 -3.97 -19.15 -5.01
C PRO A 236 -5.03 -19.17 -3.89
N LEU A 237 -6.03 -20.05 -3.95
CA LEU A 237 -7.19 -20.09 -3.03
C LEU A 237 -6.79 -20.11 -1.55
N GLY A 238 -5.82 -20.96 -1.17
CA GLY A 238 -5.36 -21.06 0.22
C GLY A 238 -4.67 -19.80 0.75
N GLY A 239 -4.19 -18.91 -0.12
CA GLY A 239 -3.52 -17.67 0.25
C GLY A 239 -4.45 -16.47 0.35
N ILE A 240 -5.71 -16.58 -0.06
CA ILE A 240 -6.70 -15.49 0.01
C ILE A 240 -6.95 -15.05 1.46
N GLU A 241 -7.05 -16.01 2.39
CA GLU A 241 -7.21 -15.73 3.82
C GLU A 241 -5.97 -15.08 4.46
N PHE A 242 -4.81 -15.17 3.77
CA PHE A 242 -3.52 -14.65 4.22
C PHE A 242 -2.90 -13.75 3.14
N PRO A 243 -3.55 -12.60 2.84
CA PRO A 243 -3.06 -11.66 1.85
C PRO A 243 -1.70 -11.08 2.28
N PHE A 244 -1.00 -10.44 1.35
CA PHE A 244 0.08 -9.54 1.77
C PHE A 244 -0.50 -8.19 2.18
N VAL A 245 0.01 -7.65 3.29
CA VAL A 245 -0.33 -6.33 3.79
C VAL A 245 0.91 -5.44 3.85
N PHE A 246 0.76 -4.17 3.47
CA PHE A 246 1.81 -3.15 3.48
C PHE A 246 1.20 -1.75 3.59
N TYR A 247 2.03 -0.75 3.90
CA TYR A 247 1.58 0.63 4.03
C TYR A 247 1.86 1.41 2.75
N LYS A 248 0.84 2.03 2.17
CA LYS A 248 0.96 2.97 1.04
C LYS A 248 0.29 4.28 1.43
N GLU A 249 1.05 5.38 1.43
CA GLU A 249 0.57 6.73 1.80
C GLU A 249 -0.21 6.75 3.14
N GLY A 250 0.31 6.06 4.16
CA GLY A 250 -0.32 5.99 5.49
C GLY A 250 -1.46 4.98 5.63
N HIS A 251 -1.94 4.39 4.53
CA HIS A 251 -2.98 3.35 4.55
C HIS A 251 -2.39 1.96 4.59
N LEU A 252 -2.89 1.12 5.48
CA LEU A 252 -2.66 -0.32 5.40
C LEU A 252 -3.50 -0.89 4.25
N ILE A 253 -2.83 -1.51 3.29
CA ILE A 253 -3.41 -2.08 2.07
C ILE A 253 -3.18 -3.59 2.07
N GLY A 254 -4.22 -4.36 1.76
CA GLY A 254 -4.14 -5.79 1.49
C GLY A 254 -4.14 -6.10 0.00
N ARG A 255 -3.44 -7.18 -0.36
CA ARG A 255 -3.40 -7.77 -1.70
C ARG A 255 -3.53 -9.28 -1.60
N ALA A 256 -4.65 -9.81 -2.05
CA ALA A 256 -4.89 -11.25 -2.11
C ALA A 256 -4.20 -11.88 -3.32
N PRO A 257 -3.66 -13.10 -3.22
CA PRO A 257 -3.17 -13.84 -4.36
C PRO A 257 -4.34 -14.31 -5.23
N LEU A 258 -4.26 -14.04 -6.53
CA LEU A 258 -5.28 -14.39 -7.52
C LEU A 258 -4.88 -15.56 -8.41
N ARG A 259 -3.60 -15.66 -8.77
CA ARG A 259 -3.12 -16.69 -9.71
C ARG A 259 -1.71 -17.14 -9.38
N LEU A 260 -1.47 -18.44 -9.51
CA LEU A 260 -0.14 -19.04 -9.47
C LEU A 260 0.32 -19.33 -10.92
N ASN A 261 1.44 -18.74 -11.33
CA ASN A 261 2.04 -18.98 -12.64
C ASN A 261 2.95 -20.22 -12.64
N GLY A 262 3.20 -20.79 -13.82
CA GLY A 262 4.00 -22.02 -13.97
C GLY A 262 5.48 -21.88 -13.60
N ASP A 263 6.02 -20.66 -13.57
CA ASP A 263 7.38 -20.34 -13.11
C ASP A 263 7.49 -20.18 -11.58
N GLY A 264 6.36 -20.31 -10.88
CA GLY A 264 6.28 -20.17 -9.43
C GLY A 264 6.06 -18.74 -8.93
N SER A 265 5.86 -17.76 -9.84
CA SER A 265 5.43 -16.41 -9.46
C SER A 265 3.94 -16.37 -9.14
N VAL A 266 3.53 -15.42 -8.29
CA VAL A 266 2.14 -15.27 -7.85
C VAL A 266 1.64 -13.89 -8.25
N VAL A 267 0.50 -13.87 -8.93
CA VAL A 267 -0.23 -12.67 -9.31
C VAL A 267 -1.18 -12.29 -8.18
N PHE A 268 -1.15 -11.02 -7.77
CA PHE A 268 -1.97 -10.45 -6.72
C PHE A 268 -3.07 -9.53 -7.28
N ALA A 269 -4.09 -9.23 -6.47
CA ALA A 269 -5.23 -8.38 -6.83
C ALA A 269 -4.91 -6.89 -7.01
N GLY A 270 -3.64 -6.52 -6.92
CA GLY A 270 -3.12 -5.18 -7.16
C GLY A 270 -1.60 -5.19 -7.09
N ASN A 271 -0.98 -4.05 -7.42
CA ASN A 271 0.46 -3.94 -7.53
C ASN A 271 1.14 -3.96 -6.16
N ILE A 272 2.32 -4.60 -6.10
CA ILE A 272 3.25 -4.52 -4.98
C ILE A 272 4.65 -4.30 -5.58
N SER A 273 5.23 -3.13 -5.32
CA SER A 273 6.48 -2.72 -5.95
C SER A 273 7.70 -3.43 -5.38
N GLU A 274 8.75 -3.57 -6.19
CA GLU A 274 10.06 -3.99 -5.68
C GLU A 274 10.55 -3.02 -4.60
N GLY A 275 11.08 -3.59 -3.51
CA GLY A 275 11.53 -2.84 -2.35
C GLY A 275 10.47 -2.61 -1.28
N GLU A 276 9.19 -2.86 -1.57
CA GLU A 276 8.09 -2.73 -0.61
C GLU A 276 8.27 -3.68 0.58
N ILE A 277 7.84 -3.23 1.76
CA ILE A 277 7.93 -4.01 2.99
C ILE A 277 6.55 -4.58 3.32
N ILE A 278 6.42 -5.90 3.18
CA ILE A 278 5.16 -6.64 3.32
C ILE A 278 5.15 -7.51 4.58
N GLN A 279 3.96 -7.87 5.04
CA GLN A 279 3.68 -8.90 6.04
C GLN A 279 2.53 -9.79 5.55
N PHE A 280 2.32 -10.95 6.16
CA PHE A 280 1.05 -11.66 5.99
C PHE A 280 -0.04 -10.90 6.73
N GLY A 281 -1.23 -10.79 6.15
CA GLY A 281 -2.43 -10.31 6.82
C GLY A 281 -3.21 -11.47 7.44
N PHE A 282 -3.97 -11.18 8.49
CA PHE A 282 -4.94 -12.10 9.06
C PHE A 282 -6.23 -11.35 9.36
N GLY A 283 -7.37 -11.88 8.89
CA GLY A 283 -8.69 -11.26 9.09
C GLY A 283 -9.11 -11.28 10.55
N ASP A 284 -9.41 -10.10 11.11
CA ASP A 284 -9.88 -9.97 12.48
C ASP A 284 -11.40 -9.69 12.51
N ILE A 285 -12.21 -10.74 12.70
CA ILE A 285 -13.67 -10.62 12.65
C ILE A 285 -14.20 -9.63 13.70
N ASP A 286 -13.64 -9.64 14.92
CA ASP A 286 -14.09 -8.71 15.96
C ASP A 286 -13.77 -7.25 15.60
N ALA A 287 -12.63 -6.99 14.96
CA ALA A 287 -12.29 -5.67 14.46
C ALA A 287 -13.21 -5.25 13.29
N ILE A 288 -13.49 -6.17 12.36
CA ILE A 288 -14.46 -5.96 11.26
C ILE A 288 -15.81 -5.48 11.81
N LEU A 289 -16.34 -6.18 12.82
CA LEU A 289 -17.63 -5.85 13.43
C LEU A 289 -17.58 -4.58 14.29
N SER A 290 -16.43 -4.24 14.87
CA SER A 290 -16.24 -2.99 15.62
C SER A 290 -16.25 -1.78 14.69
N ASP A 291 -15.49 -1.82 13.59
CA ASP A 291 -15.43 -0.75 12.58
C ASP A 291 -16.80 -0.48 11.96
N ALA A 292 -17.59 -1.52 11.73
CA ALA A 292 -18.96 -1.35 11.23
C ALA A 292 -19.78 -0.40 12.13
N ARG A 293 -19.61 -0.45 13.45
CA ARG A 293 -20.32 0.43 14.39
C ARG A 293 -19.87 1.88 14.29
N GLU A 294 -18.58 2.13 14.11
CA GLU A 294 -18.04 3.47 13.92
C GLU A 294 -18.54 4.08 12.61
N ILE A 295 -18.46 3.31 11.52
CA ILE A 295 -19.00 3.70 10.21
C ILE A 295 -20.48 4.05 10.29
N ILE A 296 -21.28 3.23 10.98
CA ILE A 296 -22.72 3.48 11.19
C ILE A 296 -22.93 4.79 11.95
N SER A 297 -22.14 5.06 12.98
CA SER A 297 -22.24 6.29 13.77
C SER A 297 -21.94 7.53 12.91
N ASP A 298 -20.85 7.50 12.15
CA ASP A 298 -20.44 8.62 11.31
C ASP A 298 -21.41 8.87 10.15
N LEU A 299 -21.89 7.79 9.51
CA LEU A 299 -22.95 7.89 8.50
C LEU A 299 -24.24 8.44 9.10
N ALA A 300 -24.63 8.02 10.29
CA ALA A 300 -25.82 8.55 10.95
C ALA A 300 -25.68 10.04 11.26
N GLU A 301 -24.49 10.52 11.62
CA GLU A 301 -24.21 11.95 11.78
C GLU A 301 -24.24 12.70 10.45
N PHE A 302 -23.71 12.10 9.38
CA PHE A 302 -23.77 12.65 8.04
C PHE A 302 -25.21 12.75 7.52
N GLY A 303 -26.06 11.77 7.84
CA GLY A 303 -27.47 11.69 7.44
C GLY A 303 -27.65 11.51 5.92
N PRO A 304 -27.14 10.42 5.32
CA PRO A 304 -27.26 10.17 3.89
C PRO A 304 -28.72 9.91 3.49
N GLU A 305 -29.06 10.27 2.26
CA GLU A 305 -30.30 9.81 1.61
C GLU A 305 -30.08 8.47 0.87
N LYS A 306 -28.84 8.17 0.48
CA LYS A 306 -28.44 6.92 -0.19
C LYS A 306 -27.13 6.40 0.37
N VAL A 307 -27.03 5.07 0.54
CA VAL A 307 -25.77 4.38 0.84
C VAL A 307 -25.46 3.41 -0.30
N MET A 308 -24.23 3.49 -0.81
CA MET A 308 -23.69 2.57 -1.81
C MET A 308 -22.51 1.80 -1.23
N ILE A 309 -22.52 0.48 -1.39
CA ILE A 309 -21.50 -0.43 -0.85
C ILE A 309 -20.80 -1.13 -2.00
N PHE A 310 -19.47 -1.13 -1.96
CA PHE A 310 -18.64 -1.98 -2.80
C PHE A 310 -17.75 -2.80 -1.88
N SER A 311 -17.90 -4.12 -1.92
CA SER A 311 -17.23 -5.02 -0.99
C SER A 311 -16.46 -6.10 -1.71
N CYS A 312 -15.30 -6.48 -1.19
CA CYS A 312 -14.50 -7.52 -1.81
C CYS A 312 -15.19 -8.88 -1.73
N MET A 313 -15.08 -9.67 -2.81
CA MET A 313 -15.59 -11.05 -2.83
C MET A 313 -15.03 -11.93 -1.71
N THR A 314 -13.77 -11.73 -1.31
CA THR A 314 -13.19 -12.50 -0.20
C THR A 314 -13.96 -12.26 1.10
N ARG A 315 -14.40 -11.03 1.35
CA ARG A 315 -15.15 -10.68 2.56
C ARG A 315 -16.51 -11.38 2.59
N LYS A 316 -17.17 -11.58 1.44
CA LYS A 316 -18.37 -12.43 1.31
C LYS A 316 -18.08 -13.86 1.78
N ASN A 317 -16.98 -14.45 1.31
CA ASN A 317 -16.60 -15.83 1.62
C ASN A 317 -16.16 -15.99 3.08
N PHE A 318 -15.49 -14.97 3.63
CA PHE A 318 -14.98 -14.97 5.00
C PHE A 318 -16.11 -14.76 6.03
N LEU A 319 -17.04 -13.83 5.78
CA LEU A 319 -18.16 -13.56 6.69
C LEU A 319 -19.31 -14.56 6.54
N GLY A 320 -19.52 -15.14 5.35
CA GLY A 320 -20.61 -16.08 5.11
C GLY A 320 -21.98 -15.51 5.50
N GLU A 321 -22.70 -16.20 6.39
CA GLU A 321 -24.01 -15.76 6.88
C GLU A 321 -23.95 -14.45 7.69
N ASP A 322 -22.78 -14.11 8.25
CA ASP A 322 -22.60 -12.91 9.06
C ASP A 322 -22.49 -11.62 8.22
N ALA A 323 -22.35 -11.73 6.89
CA ALA A 323 -22.32 -10.58 5.99
C ALA A 323 -23.63 -9.74 6.08
N HIS A 324 -24.76 -10.38 6.40
CA HIS A 324 -26.02 -9.69 6.66
C HIS A 324 -25.89 -8.65 7.78
N ASN A 325 -25.12 -8.97 8.83
CA ASN A 325 -24.97 -8.11 10.01
C ASN A 325 -24.18 -6.83 9.66
N ASP A 326 -23.23 -6.91 8.73
CA ASP A 326 -22.49 -5.74 8.22
C ASP A 326 -23.43 -4.76 7.50
N PHE A 327 -24.48 -5.26 6.85
CA PHE A 327 -25.40 -4.44 6.06
C PHE A 327 -26.65 -3.99 6.82
N GLU A 328 -27.14 -4.76 7.79
CA GLU A 328 -28.35 -4.42 8.57
C GLU A 328 -28.23 -3.04 9.22
N GLY A 329 -27.09 -2.78 9.87
CA GLY A 329 -26.83 -1.49 10.50
C GLY A 329 -26.78 -0.33 9.50
N LEU A 330 -26.18 -0.54 8.32
CA LEU A 330 -26.09 0.48 7.27
C LEU A 330 -27.46 0.75 6.62
N ALA A 331 -28.22 -0.30 6.31
CA ALA A 331 -29.56 -0.22 5.74
C ALA A 331 -30.58 0.44 6.70
N SER A 332 -30.31 0.42 8.01
CA SER A 332 -31.13 1.15 8.98
C SER A 332 -31.01 2.68 8.88
N ILE A 333 -29.95 3.19 8.25
CA ILE A 333 -29.69 4.63 8.08
C ILE A 333 -30.39 5.16 6.83
N ALA A 334 -30.18 4.50 5.70
CA ALA A 334 -30.72 4.89 4.40
C ALA A 334 -30.79 3.67 3.46
N PRO A 335 -31.56 3.74 2.35
CA PRO A 335 -31.56 2.69 1.35
C PRO A 335 -30.14 2.33 0.88
N THR A 336 -29.79 1.06 1.07
CA THR A 336 -28.46 0.51 0.82
C THR A 336 -28.48 -0.36 -0.44
N THR A 337 -27.53 -0.15 -1.33
CA THR A 337 -27.34 -0.96 -2.53
C THR A 337 -25.87 -1.14 -2.84
N GLY A 338 -25.52 -2.20 -3.57
CA GLY A 338 -24.12 -2.45 -3.85
C GLY A 338 -23.90 -3.78 -4.54
N PHE A 339 -22.63 -4.15 -4.68
CA PHE A 339 -22.24 -5.45 -5.18
C PHE A 339 -20.85 -5.84 -4.69
N PHE A 340 -20.53 -7.13 -4.87
CA PHE A 340 -19.22 -7.67 -4.56
C PHE A 340 -18.28 -7.56 -5.75
N THR A 341 -17.10 -7.00 -5.51
CA THR A 341 -16.12 -6.59 -6.52
C THR A 341 -14.82 -7.39 -6.43
N TYR A 342 -14.01 -7.33 -7.49
CA TYR A 342 -12.63 -7.87 -7.48
C TYR A 342 -11.59 -6.86 -6.97
N GLY A 343 -12.05 -5.67 -6.56
CA GLY A 343 -11.25 -4.63 -5.95
C GLY A 343 -12.02 -3.32 -5.92
N GLU A 344 -11.96 -2.63 -4.79
CA GLU A 344 -12.79 -1.46 -4.51
C GLU A 344 -11.99 -0.17 -4.72
N PHE A 345 -12.61 0.84 -5.33
CA PHE A 345 -12.01 2.16 -5.42
C PHE A 345 -12.40 3.01 -4.21
N PHE A 346 -11.40 3.62 -3.59
CA PHE A 346 -11.57 4.45 -2.40
C PHE A 346 -10.91 5.81 -2.61
N HIS A 347 -11.57 6.87 -2.12
CA HIS A 347 -11.03 8.21 -2.07
C HIS A 347 -10.74 8.59 -0.62
N ASP A 348 -9.48 8.91 -0.32
CA ASP A 348 -9.10 9.52 0.94
C ASP A 348 -9.27 11.03 0.86
N SER A 349 -10.29 11.55 1.56
CA SER A 349 -10.57 12.98 1.62
C SER A 349 -9.51 13.79 2.34
N ASP A 350 -8.76 13.21 3.28
CA ASP A 350 -7.79 13.96 4.07
C ASP A 350 -6.51 14.19 3.26
N HIS A 351 -6.08 13.20 2.50
CA HIS A 351 -4.87 13.26 1.68
C HIS A 351 -5.14 13.60 0.21
N GLN A 352 -6.42 13.67 -0.19
CA GLN A 352 -6.87 13.96 -1.56
C GLN A 352 -6.24 13.01 -2.56
N CYS A 353 -6.52 11.71 -2.41
CA CYS A 353 -5.99 10.70 -3.31
C CYS A 353 -6.89 9.47 -3.38
N ASN A 354 -6.79 8.75 -4.49
CA ASN A 354 -7.61 7.59 -4.78
C ASN A 354 -6.77 6.30 -4.76
N PHE A 355 -7.35 5.21 -4.29
CA PHE A 355 -6.68 3.92 -4.12
C PHE A 355 -7.52 2.76 -4.64
N LEU A 356 -6.84 1.73 -5.14
CA LEU A 356 -7.39 0.39 -5.26
C LEU A 356 -7.19 -0.35 -3.93
N LEU A 357 -8.29 -0.82 -3.35
CA LEU A 357 -8.30 -1.63 -2.15
C LEU A 357 -8.75 -3.07 -2.47
N ASN A 358 -8.30 -4.02 -1.67
CA ASN A 358 -8.78 -5.41 -1.66
C ASN A 358 -9.05 -5.82 -0.21
N GLU A 359 -9.77 -6.92 0.01
CA GLU A 359 -10.19 -7.37 1.34
C GLU A 359 -10.93 -6.28 2.13
N THR A 360 -11.50 -5.30 1.42
CA THR A 360 -12.07 -4.09 2.00
C THR A 360 -13.54 -3.99 1.62
N MET A 361 -14.30 -3.31 2.47
CA MET A 361 -15.60 -2.75 2.10
C MET A 361 -15.47 -1.23 2.03
N THR A 362 -15.96 -0.61 0.96
CA THR A 362 -16.08 0.85 0.84
C THR A 362 -17.56 1.23 0.90
N VAL A 363 -17.85 2.37 1.54
CA VAL A 363 -19.20 2.86 1.76
C VAL A 363 -19.30 4.32 1.36
N LEU A 364 -20.12 4.59 0.33
CA LEU A 364 -20.39 5.93 -0.19
C LEU A 364 -21.79 6.39 0.24
N GLY A 365 -21.85 7.38 1.11
CA GLY A 365 -23.06 8.09 1.50
C GLY A 365 -23.29 9.33 0.64
N LEU A 366 -24.51 9.50 0.11
CA LEU A 366 -24.91 10.64 -0.70
C LEU A 366 -26.15 11.31 -0.12
N LYS A 367 -26.21 12.65 -0.17
CA LYS A 367 -27.43 13.42 0.10
C LYS A 367 -27.43 14.72 -0.70
N GLU A 368 -28.61 15.24 -1.01
CA GLU A 368 -28.77 16.59 -1.55
C GLU A 368 -29.08 17.56 -0.40
N ALA A 369 -28.22 18.57 -0.23
CA ALA A 369 -28.40 19.59 0.80
C ALA A 369 -29.72 20.36 0.57
N THR A 370 -30.60 20.35 1.57
CA THR A 370 -31.80 21.22 1.62
C THR A 370 -31.58 22.33 2.65
N GLU A 371 -32.15 23.52 2.41
CA GLU A 371 -32.05 24.69 3.32
C GLU A 371 -32.53 24.40 4.76
N THR A 372 -33.27 23.32 4.97
CA THR A 372 -33.95 22.96 6.22
C THR A 372 -33.25 21.90 7.09
N SER A 373 -32.16 21.26 6.64
CA SER A 373 -31.56 20.10 7.34
C SER A 373 -30.75 20.41 8.60
N LYS A 374 -30.81 21.63 9.16
CA LYS A 374 -30.15 21.97 10.43
C LYS A 374 -30.87 21.48 11.69
N ILE A 375 -32.03 20.84 11.59
CA ILE A 375 -32.86 20.49 12.75
C ILE A 375 -33.36 19.06 12.67
N THR A 376 -32.57 18.07 13.11
CA THR A 376 -33.07 17.01 14.03
C THR A 376 -31.94 16.22 14.74
N LYS A 377 -31.05 16.90 15.48
CA LYS A 377 -30.05 16.25 16.38
C LYS A 377 -30.65 15.50 17.59
N LYS A 378 -31.93 15.08 17.57
CA LYS A 378 -32.63 14.55 18.77
C LYS A 378 -33.28 13.17 18.63
N GLN A 379 -33.18 12.48 17.48
CA GLN A 379 -33.76 11.13 17.32
C GLN A 379 -32.74 9.98 17.26
N LEU A 380 -31.42 10.25 17.20
CA LEU A 380 -30.40 9.21 16.98
C LEU A 380 -29.88 8.49 18.24
N LYS A 381 -30.46 8.71 19.42
CA LYS A 381 -29.95 8.12 20.68
C LYS A 381 -30.47 6.72 21.05
N ASN A 382 -31.33 6.10 20.23
CA ASN A 382 -31.97 4.83 20.57
C ASN A 382 -31.63 3.63 19.66
N ILE A 383 -30.72 3.76 18.69
CA ILE A 383 -30.35 2.63 17.80
C ILE A 383 -29.16 1.81 18.35
N SER A 384 -28.37 2.35 19.29
CA SER A 384 -27.28 1.60 19.91
C SER A 384 -27.76 0.92 21.19
N GLN A 385 -28.16 -0.37 21.12
CA GLN A 385 -27.96 -1.39 22.18
C GLN A 385 -28.75 -2.69 22.01
N LYS A 386 -29.69 -2.81 21.07
CA LYS A 386 -30.39 -4.08 20.81
C LYS A 386 -29.91 -4.68 19.50
N ASN A 387 -29.37 -5.90 19.58
CA ASN A 387 -29.14 -6.87 18.48
C ASN A 387 -27.70 -7.08 17.97
N LEU A 388 -26.67 -7.06 18.82
CA LEU A 388 -25.35 -7.61 18.44
C LEU A 388 -24.78 -8.59 19.49
N SER A 389 -25.66 -9.28 20.22
CA SER A 389 -25.26 -10.37 21.10
C SER A 389 -25.71 -11.70 20.52
N ARG A 390 -24.82 -12.42 19.80
CA ARG A 390 -24.40 -13.81 20.11
C ARG A 390 -23.65 -14.52 18.97
N HIS A 391 -22.57 -15.19 19.41
CA HIS A 391 -22.01 -16.49 19.02
C HIS A 391 -21.26 -16.61 17.68
N HIS A 392 -19.95 -16.32 17.74
CA HIS A 392 -18.99 -16.92 16.82
C HIS A 392 -18.97 -18.45 16.99
N ARG A 393 -18.89 -19.17 15.86
CA ARG A 393 -18.94 -20.64 15.74
C ARG A 393 -17.66 -21.37 16.21
N TYR A 394 -16.64 -20.65 16.66
CA TYR A 394 -15.43 -21.25 17.18
C TYR A 394 -15.62 -21.64 18.65
N SER A 395 -15.02 -22.76 19.08
CA SER A 395 -14.95 -23.08 20.51
C SER A 395 -14.21 -21.96 21.24
N GLU A 396 -14.59 -21.63 22.47
CA GLU A 396 -13.81 -20.72 23.35
C GLU A 396 -12.31 -21.09 23.39
N THR A 397 -11.99 -22.38 23.24
CA THR A 397 -10.63 -22.89 23.13
C THR A 397 -9.92 -22.40 21.86
N PHE A 398 -10.61 -22.37 20.72
CA PHE A 398 -10.04 -21.88 19.47
C PHE A 398 -9.85 -20.36 19.51
N ASP A 399 -10.79 -19.61 20.09
CA ASP A 399 -10.63 -18.17 20.29
C ASP A 399 -9.44 -17.85 21.20
N ALA A 400 -9.26 -18.61 22.28
CA ALA A 400 -8.09 -18.48 23.14
C ALA A 400 -6.79 -18.81 22.39
N LEU A 401 -6.76 -19.87 21.57
CA LEU A 401 -5.61 -20.21 20.74
C LEU A 401 -5.31 -19.14 19.69
N LEU A 402 -6.34 -18.58 19.06
CA LEU A 402 -6.20 -17.52 18.09
C LEU A 402 -5.67 -16.24 18.73
N HIS A 403 -6.21 -15.88 19.90
CA HIS A 403 -5.73 -14.75 20.69
C HIS A 403 -4.28 -14.93 21.11
N ILE A 404 -3.88 -16.12 21.58
CA ILE A 404 -2.49 -16.44 21.90
C ILE A 404 -1.62 -16.33 20.62
N GLY A 405 -2.10 -16.83 19.49
CA GLY A 405 -1.40 -16.72 18.20
C GLY A 405 -1.17 -15.26 17.79
N LYS A 406 -2.21 -14.42 17.89
CA LYS A 406 -2.12 -12.98 17.63
C LYS A 406 -1.14 -12.30 18.59
N GLN A 407 -1.27 -12.55 19.90
CA GLN A 407 -0.46 -11.90 20.92
C GLN A 407 1.02 -12.31 20.81
N THR A 408 1.30 -13.59 20.57
CA THR A 408 2.67 -14.07 20.35
C THR A 408 3.27 -13.50 19.07
N ALA A 409 2.49 -13.35 17.99
CA ALA A 409 2.94 -12.69 16.77
C ALA A 409 3.28 -11.20 17.01
N LEU A 410 2.46 -10.47 17.76
CA LEU A 410 2.72 -9.07 18.14
C LEU A 410 3.99 -8.96 19.00
N GLU A 411 4.12 -9.78 20.04
CA GLU A 411 5.30 -9.81 20.92
C GLU A 411 6.59 -10.13 20.16
N LEU A 412 6.53 -11.11 19.24
CA LEU A 412 7.66 -11.44 18.36
C LEU A 412 8.00 -10.28 17.43
N GLY A 413 7.01 -9.57 16.91
CA GLY A 413 7.21 -8.36 16.10
C GLY A 413 7.94 -7.25 16.86
N VAL A 414 7.52 -6.99 18.10
CA VAL A 414 8.16 -6.00 19.00
C VAL A 414 9.57 -6.44 19.40
N LEU A 415 9.76 -7.73 19.69
CA LEU A 415 11.08 -8.27 20.03
C LEU A 415 12.05 -8.16 18.85
N ASN A 416 11.59 -8.49 17.64
CA ASN A 416 12.41 -8.43 16.44
C ASN A 416 12.78 -6.99 16.07
N SER A 417 11.84 -6.03 16.18
CA SER A 417 12.14 -4.61 15.95
C SER A 417 13.14 -4.06 16.99
N THR A 418 12.98 -4.44 18.26
CA THR A 418 13.92 -4.09 19.33
C THR A 418 15.30 -4.70 19.09
N LEU A 419 15.36 -5.95 18.65
CA LEU A 419 16.59 -6.64 18.33
C LEU A 419 17.31 -5.95 17.17
N ASN A 420 16.60 -5.65 16.08
CA ASN A 420 17.17 -4.94 14.93
C ASN A 420 17.75 -3.57 15.33
N ALA A 421 17.04 -2.80 16.16
CA ALA A 421 17.56 -1.53 16.68
C ALA A 421 18.84 -1.71 17.51
N LYS A 422 18.90 -2.74 18.37
CA LYS A 422 20.11 -3.08 19.15
C LYS A 422 21.26 -3.54 18.28
N VAL A 423 20.98 -4.31 17.22
CA VAL A 423 21.99 -4.76 16.26
C VAL A 423 22.58 -3.57 15.52
N ASP A 424 21.76 -2.66 15.00
CA ASP A 424 22.22 -1.44 14.32
C ASP A 424 23.09 -0.56 15.24
N GLU A 425 22.69 -0.42 16.52
CA GLU A 425 23.48 0.30 17.52
C GLU A 425 24.83 -0.39 17.78
N ALA A 426 24.82 -1.72 17.91
CA ALA A 426 26.04 -2.51 18.12
C ALA A 426 26.99 -2.42 16.91
N VAL A 427 26.47 -2.46 15.68
CA VAL A 427 27.28 -2.30 14.45
C VAL A 427 27.94 -0.93 14.42
N LYS A 428 27.20 0.15 14.70
CA LYS A 428 27.77 1.50 14.78
C LYS A 428 28.85 1.62 15.85
N ARG A 429 28.62 1.03 17.03
CA ARG A 429 29.64 1.00 18.11
C ARG A 429 30.88 0.23 17.70
N TYR A 430 30.72 -0.90 17.00
CA TYR A 430 31.83 -1.71 16.52
C TYR A 430 32.69 -0.93 15.51
N GLN A 431 32.06 -0.26 14.55
CA GLN A 431 32.75 0.58 13.57
C GLN A 431 33.53 1.73 14.24
N ALA A 432 32.92 2.44 15.18
CA ALA A 432 33.60 3.50 15.94
C ALA A 432 34.78 2.96 16.76
N SER A 433 34.64 1.78 17.37
CA SER A 433 35.72 1.11 18.10
C SER A 433 36.86 0.69 17.16
N GLU A 434 36.54 0.20 15.96
CA GLU A 434 37.54 -0.17 14.95
C GLU A 434 38.37 1.05 14.51
N GLU A 435 37.72 2.19 14.25
CA GLU A 435 38.41 3.46 13.94
C GLU A 435 39.36 3.88 15.07
N LEU A 436 38.91 3.77 16.33
CA LEU A 436 39.75 4.08 17.50
C LEU A 436 40.95 3.14 17.62
N ILE A 437 40.77 1.83 17.37
CA ILE A 437 41.87 0.86 17.37
C ILE A 437 42.89 1.20 16.28
N ILE A 438 42.42 1.58 15.08
CA ILE A 438 43.31 2.01 13.98
C ILE A 438 44.11 3.25 14.39
N ILE A 439 43.48 4.23 15.04
CA ILE A 439 44.15 5.44 15.53
C ILE A 439 45.19 5.10 16.63
N GLN A 440 44.86 4.20 17.55
CA GLN A 440 45.79 3.76 18.60
C GLN A 440 46.99 3.00 18.04
N ALA A 441 46.76 2.05 17.12
CA ALA A 441 47.83 1.31 16.45
C ALA A 441 48.78 2.25 15.71
N ARG A 442 48.24 3.25 14.98
CA ARG A 442 49.04 4.31 14.35
C ARG A 442 49.86 5.08 15.39
N SER A 443 49.24 5.50 16.49
CA SER A 443 49.91 6.28 17.55
C SER A 443 51.04 5.49 18.23
N ALA A 444 50.85 4.18 18.45
CA ALA A 444 51.87 3.31 19.02
C ALA A 444 53.09 3.17 18.09
N ILE A 445 52.88 2.96 16.79
CA ILE A 445 53.94 2.91 15.78
C ILE A 445 54.71 4.24 15.75
N ILE A 446 54.00 5.38 15.76
CA ILE A 446 54.61 6.70 15.81
C ILE A 446 55.47 6.85 17.06
N GLY A 447 54.99 6.38 18.22
CA GLY A 447 55.74 6.41 19.48
C GLY A 447 57.05 5.62 19.43
N GLU A 448 57.02 4.38 18.92
CA GLU A 448 58.23 3.56 18.74
C GLU A 448 59.21 4.21 17.76
N MET A 449 58.72 4.75 16.65
CA MET A 449 59.55 5.41 15.65
C MET A 449 60.19 6.70 16.18
N LEU A 450 59.45 7.52 16.93
CA LEU A 450 59.99 8.71 17.58
C LEU A 450 61.10 8.35 18.57
N SER A 451 60.93 7.27 19.32
CA SER A 451 61.97 6.76 20.23
C SER A 451 63.23 6.35 19.45
N MET A 452 63.06 5.62 18.34
CA MET A 452 64.16 5.22 17.45
C MET A 452 64.91 6.44 16.88
N ILE A 453 64.19 7.48 16.45
CA ILE A 453 64.79 8.71 15.89
C ILE A 453 65.54 9.49 16.97
N ALA A 454 64.98 9.62 18.17
CA ALA A 454 65.67 10.26 19.29
C ALA A 454 67.00 9.55 19.60
N HIS A 455 67.04 8.22 19.51
CA HIS A 455 68.27 7.45 19.61
C HIS A 455 69.25 7.72 18.46
N GLN A 456 68.77 7.74 17.21
CA GLN A 456 69.57 8.05 16.03
C GLN A 456 70.13 9.48 16.03
N TRP A 457 69.46 10.44 16.68
CA TRP A 457 69.97 11.81 16.80
C TRP A 457 71.04 11.96 17.87
N ARG A 458 70.93 11.20 18.97
CA ARG A 458 71.87 11.31 20.09
C ARG A 458 73.30 10.95 19.67
N GLN A 459 73.47 10.02 18.74
CA GLN A 459 74.77 9.58 18.23
C GLN A 459 75.56 10.69 17.51
N PRO A 460 75.09 11.27 16.39
CA PRO A 460 75.77 12.36 15.69
C PRO A 460 75.91 13.61 16.56
N LEU A 461 74.94 13.92 17.42
CA LEU A 461 75.03 15.05 18.35
C LEU A 461 76.18 14.88 19.36
N SER A 462 76.38 13.66 19.86
CA SER A 462 77.50 13.33 20.75
C SER A 462 78.85 13.45 20.03
N ILE A 463 78.91 13.03 18.76
CA ILE A 463 80.10 13.19 17.91
C ILE A 463 80.40 14.67 17.68
N ILE A 464 79.40 15.47 17.31
CA ILE A 464 79.54 16.92 17.14
C ILE A 464 80.05 17.57 18.43
N GLY A 465 79.46 17.24 19.58
CA GLY A 465 79.90 17.76 20.88
C GLY A 465 81.34 17.38 21.22
N MET A 466 81.75 16.14 20.93
CA MET A 466 83.13 15.68 21.13
C MET A 466 84.11 16.44 20.22
N VAL A 467 83.79 16.62 18.95
CA VAL A 467 84.62 17.35 17.98
C VAL A 467 84.71 18.83 18.32
N ILE A 468 83.62 19.47 18.74
CA ILE A 468 83.63 20.85 19.22
C ILE A 468 84.53 21.00 20.46
N ASN A 469 84.46 20.06 21.41
CA ASN A 469 85.34 20.07 22.57
C ASN A 469 86.82 19.90 22.17
N LYS A 470 87.10 19.03 21.18
CA LYS A 470 88.45 18.88 20.61
C LYS A 470 88.94 20.20 20.02
N ILE A 471 88.15 20.85 19.16
CA ILE A 471 88.45 22.16 18.57
C ILE A 471 88.72 23.21 19.67
N ARG A 472 87.87 23.26 20.71
CA ARG A 472 88.00 24.20 21.83
C ARG A 472 89.28 23.99 22.63
N LEU A 473 89.66 22.74 22.88
CA LEU A 473 90.91 22.41 23.57
C LEU A 473 92.13 22.83 22.73
N SER A 474 92.11 22.59 21.41
CA SER A 474 93.18 23.02 20.50
C SER A 474 93.31 24.55 20.43
N ALA A 475 92.20 25.28 20.46
CA ALA A 475 92.20 26.75 20.49
C ALA A 475 92.77 27.33 21.79
N LEU A 476 92.54 26.67 22.94
CA LEU A 476 93.07 27.09 24.25
C LEU A 476 94.58 26.82 24.41
N THR A 477 95.14 25.87 23.65
CA THR A 477 96.56 25.49 23.73
C THR A 477 97.45 26.18 22.69
N ALA A 478 96.89 27.09 21.87
CA ALA A 478 97.58 27.87 20.83
C ALA A 478 98.29 27.02 19.74
N VAL A 479 97.81 25.80 19.48
CA VAL A 479 98.29 24.94 18.40
C VAL A 479 97.41 25.15 17.17
N GLU A 480 97.76 26.11 16.31
CA GLU A 480 97.07 26.32 15.04
C GLU A 480 97.64 25.40 13.96
N LYS A 481 96.85 24.38 13.60
CA LYS A 481 97.00 23.61 12.35
C LYS A 481 95.69 23.69 11.58
N ASP A 482 95.63 24.60 10.62
CA ASP A 482 94.43 24.85 9.80
C ASP A 482 93.87 23.57 9.15
N GLU A 483 94.73 22.62 8.78
CA GLU A 483 94.29 21.33 8.19
C GLU A 483 93.51 20.45 9.17
N GLU A 484 93.87 20.44 10.46
CA GLU A 484 93.18 19.62 11.47
C GLU A 484 91.83 20.24 11.85
N LEU A 485 91.76 21.56 11.92
CA LEU A 485 90.53 22.31 12.12
C LEU A 485 89.53 22.10 10.96
N LEU A 486 90.00 22.17 9.71
CA LEU A 486 89.16 21.90 8.53
C LEU A 486 88.64 20.46 8.53
N THR A 487 89.45 19.50 9.01
CA THR A 487 89.03 18.10 9.15
C THR A 487 87.93 17.97 10.19
N ASP A 488 88.10 18.56 11.37
CA ASP A 488 87.12 18.52 12.45
C ASP A 488 85.80 19.23 12.07
N ILE A 489 85.87 20.36 11.36
CA ILE A 489 84.69 21.04 10.79
C ILE A 489 83.97 20.12 9.79
N SER A 490 84.70 19.41 8.91
CA SER A 490 84.08 18.49 7.96
C SER A 490 83.33 17.32 8.63
N VAL A 491 83.80 16.88 9.80
CA VAL A 491 83.13 15.84 10.60
C VAL A 491 81.84 16.40 11.20
N VAL A 492 81.82 17.64 11.66
CA VAL A 492 80.61 18.32 12.13
C VAL A 492 79.59 18.45 10.99
N ASP A 493 79.99 18.96 9.82
CA ASP A 493 79.11 19.13 8.66
C ASP A 493 78.49 17.83 8.18
N ARG A 494 79.26 16.73 8.16
CA ARG A 494 78.75 15.41 7.81
C ARG A 494 77.68 14.92 8.79
N ASN A 495 77.87 15.14 10.09
CA ASN A 495 76.91 14.71 11.12
C ASN A 495 75.66 15.61 11.14
N VAL A 496 75.79 16.91 10.88
CA VAL A 496 74.65 17.83 10.69
C VAL A 496 73.85 17.43 9.45
N SER A 497 74.54 17.10 8.35
CA SER A 497 73.88 16.63 7.12
C SER A 497 73.15 15.30 7.32
N TYR A 498 73.74 14.39 8.09
CA TYR A 498 73.09 13.13 8.47
C TYR A 498 71.81 13.38 9.28
N LEU A 499 71.86 14.24 10.31
CA LEU A 499 70.68 14.65 11.08
C LEU A 499 69.59 15.27 10.21
N SER A 500 69.97 16.13 9.26
CA SER A 500 69.03 16.76 8.32
C SER A 500 68.36 15.73 7.40
N ASN A 501 69.11 14.73 6.91
CA ASN A 501 68.54 13.67 6.08
C ASN A 501 67.58 12.78 6.89
N THR A 502 67.90 12.47 8.15
CA THR A 502 66.99 11.72 9.04
C THR A 502 65.66 12.46 9.27
N ILE A 503 65.68 13.80 9.36
CA ILE A 503 64.46 14.62 9.45
C ILE A 503 63.62 14.50 8.16
N GLU A 504 64.26 14.56 7.00
CA GLU A 504 63.55 14.50 5.72
C GLU A 504 62.99 13.10 5.46
N ASP A 505 63.70 12.03 5.84
CA ASP A 505 63.22 10.65 5.79
C ASP A 505 61.97 10.46 6.69
N PHE A 506 62.02 11.00 7.92
CA PHE A 506 60.86 10.98 8.82
C PHE A 506 59.65 11.72 8.23
N LYS A 507 59.86 12.91 7.66
CA LYS A 507 58.80 13.71 7.04
C LYS A 507 58.19 13.01 5.83
N ASN A 508 58.99 12.31 5.04
CA ASN A 508 58.51 11.58 3.86
C ASN A 508 57.74 10.30 4.22
N PHE A 509 57.98 9.69 5.39
CA PHE A 509 57.25 8.52 5.87
C PHE A 509 55.76 8.80 6.16
N PHE A 510 55.39 10.03 6.56
CA PHE A 510 53.99 10.42 6.84
C PHE A 510 53.22 10.92 5.63
N LYS A 511 53.83 10.96 4.43
CA LYS A 511 53.09 11.32 3.22
C LYS A 511 52.12 10.18 2.88
N PRO A 512 50.80 10.43 2.80
CA PRO A 512 49.85 9.39 2.44
C PRO A 512 50.15 8.89 1.03
N GLU A 513 50.43 7.58 0.87
CA GLU A 513 50.35 6.95 -0.43
C GLU A 513 48.91 7.10 -0.93
N VAL A 514 48.73 7.83 -2.03
CA VAL A 514 47.46 7.88 -2.75
C VAL A 514 47.24 6.50 -3.38
N LYS A 515 46.65 5.57 -2.61
CA LYS A 515 46.20 4.29 -3.14
C LYS A 515 45.08 4.55 -4.14
N LYS A 516 45.34 4.27 -5.43
CA LYS A 516 44.31 4.08 -6.44
C LYS A 516 43.31 3.04 -5.92
N ARG A 517 42.05 3.44 -5.75
CA ARG A 517 40.93 2.54 -5.43
C ARG A 517 40.88 1.41 -6.48
N VAL A 518 41.22 0.19 -6.08
CA VAL A 518 40.85 -1.01 -6.82
C VAL A 518 39.47 -1.41 -6.31
N ALA A 519 38.46 -1.27 -7.15
CA ALA A 519 37.12 -1.78 -6.89
C ALA A 519 37.21 -3.30 -6.66
N HIS A 520 36.86 -3.76 -5.46
CA HIS A 520 36.60 -5.18 -5.23
C HIS A 520 35.10 -5.43 -5.42
N ARG A 521 34.81 -6.13 -6.52
CA ARG A 521 33.58 -6.89 -6.73
C ARG A 521 33.50 -7.94 -5.63
N PHE A 522 32.48 -7.89 -4.79
CA PHE A 522 32.06 -9.05 -4.01
C PHE A 522 31.35 -10.03 -4.96
N LYS A 523 31.98 -11.19 -5.15
CA LYS A 523 31.31 -12.43 -5.53
C LYS A 523 31.44 -13.38 -4.34
N ASP A 524 30.32 -13.99 -4.01
CA ASP A 524 30.16 -15.23 -3.25
C ASP A 524 30.46 -15.18 -1.74
N LEU A 525 29.38 -15.02 -0.94
CA LEU A 525 28.93 -16.00 0.06
C LEU A 525 27.53 -15.64 0.57
#